data_AF-A0A068SFV2-F1
#
_entry.id   AF-A0A068SFV2-F1
#
_cell.length_a   1.000
_cell.length_b   1.000
_cell.length_c   1.000
_cell.angle_alpha   90.00
_cell.angle_beta   90.00
_cell.angle_gamma   90.00
#
_symmetry.space_group_name_H-M   'P 1'
#
loop_
_entity.id
_entity.type
_entity.pdbx_description
1 polymer ?
#
loop_
_entity_poly.entity_id
_entity_poly.type
_entity_poly.pdbx_seq_one_letter_code
_entity_poly.pdbx_strand_id
1 'polypeptide(L)'
;MHHIAYIILSLLPCFSFCFLALPVEKYNARQQALLTFIFVCDLGIPLYFAGTYTPAIGMCTAVISWVSGLKMAVWLFCMPQEERHKRPFYGTLFYWRDRPKSTSSASVQVHDKVNGNAGPPSKPTTSSLPSNQENQTRVVSLRRFLWGFIKHEVTFSLLHVAICSLDRHQAIAVFQHAVDFFQLRSTTWHKELTPSAIMSSFWLCSMFSVYLQGQMQLTYDLFLITFGITYHILPWLRMKWVQQGVVKDYIEQAADMPPAFDSPWSSTSLRDYWSNRWHKFYNACFYRLAYRPVRRLCGGIPLLRKSLPTWAVFVLSGLMHEYYLYCAAGPALYFSGAGGWQLMFFSIQPIGILIGDAFFWTGWPGRLWAITWMVFMSHLFVIPFLLCNYFDTLVVRASPLDSLLFSKFLSTANSDILNDLSS
;
A
#
# COMPACT_ATOMS: atom_id res chain seq x y z
N MET A 1 -20.16 -21.73 3.85
CA MET A 1 -19.29 -21.49 5.04
C MET A 1 -19.79 -20.24 5.73
N HIS A 2 -19.86 -20.21 7.06
CA HIS A 2 -20.10 -18.96 7.79
C HIS A 2 -18.97 -17.96 7.50
N HIS A 3 -19.26 -16.66 7.38
CA HIS A 3 -18.26 -15.61 7.10
C HIS A 3 -17.02 -15.71 8.01
N ILE A 4 -17.25 -16.01 9.29
CA ILE A 4 -16.19 -16.19 10.29
C ILE A 4 -15.26 -17.36 9.93
N ALA A 5 -15.82 -18.49 9.48
CA ALA A 5 -15.03 -19.67 9.10
C ALA A 5 -14.10 -19.37 7.91
N TYR A 6 -14.59 -18.60 6.92
CA TYR A 6 -13.76 -18.17 5.79
C TYR A 6 -12.65 -17.21 6.21
N ILE A 7 -12.95 -16.24 7.08
CA ILE A 7 -11.94 -15.31 7.59
C ILE A 7 -10.85 -16.09 8.35
N ILE A 8 -11.23 -17.00 9.25
CA ILE A 8 -10.28 -17.85 9.98
C ILE A 8 -9.45 -18.67 9.00
N LEU A 9 -10.09 -19.30 8.01
CA LEU A 9 -9.40 -20.11 7.00
C LEU A 9 -8.40 -19.28 6.18
N SER A 10 -8.74 -18.04 5.83
CA SER A 10 -7.85 -17.14 5.08
C SER A 10 -6.67 -16.64 5.91
N LEU A 11 -6.85 -16.51 7.24
CA LEU A 11 -5.78 -16.07 8.15
C LEU A 11 -4.87 -17.22 8.63
N LEU A 12 -5.38 -18.46 8.58
CA LEU A 12 -4.68 -19.63 9.09
C LEU A 12 -3.28 -19.84 8.48
N PRO A 13 -3.04 -19.64 7.17
CA PRO A 13 -1.70 -19.77 6.59
C PRO A 13 -0.72 -18.75 7.18
N CYS A 14 -1.12 -17.49 7.34
CA CYS A 14 -0.30 -16.45 7.96
C CYS A 14 0.16 -16.82 9.37
N PHE A 15 -0.77 -17.25 10.23
CA PHE A 15 -0.42 -17.69 11.58
C PHE A 15 0.45 -18.97 11.58
N SER A 16 0.09 -19.95 10.76
CA SER A 16 0.83 -21.20 10.63
C SER A 16 2.28 -20.95 10.19
N PHE A 17 2.49 -20.06 9.24
CA PHE A 17 3.83 -19.66 8.79
C PHE A 17 4.64 -19.03 9.92
N CYS A 18 4.02 -18.16 10.74
CA CYS A 18 4.68 -17.54 11.89
C CYS A 18 5.20 -18.56 12.91
N PHE A 19 4.43 -19.62 13.17
CA PHE A 19 4.82 -20.66 14.12
C PHE A 19 5.80 -21.68 13.54
N LEU A 20 5.72 -21.98 12.25
CA LEU A 20 6.51 -23.04 11.61
C LEU A 20 7.82 -22.54 10.99
N ALA A 21 7.94 -21.23 10.71
CA ALA A 21 9.15 -20.61 10.20
C ALA A 21 10.16 -20.30 11.32
N LEU A 22 10.53 -21.36 12.04
CA LEU A 22 11.54 -21.32 13.11
C LEU A 22 12.96 -21.32 12.53
N PRO A 23 13.94 -20.72 13.23
CA PRO A 23 15.34 -20.75 12.83
C PRO A 23 15.87 -22.20 12.88
N VAL A 24 16.51 -22.67 11.81
CA VAL A 24 17.11 -24.01 11.74
C VAL A 24 18.56 -23.91 11.29
N GLU A 25 19.49 -24.45 12.09
CA GLU A 25 20.95 -24.35 11.86
C GLU A 25 21.40 -24.81 10.46
N LYS A 26 20.71 -25.80 9.87
CA LYS A 26 20.99 -26.29 8.52
C LYS A 26 19.75 -26.22 7.66
N TYR A 27 19.95 -26.12 6.35
CA TYR A 27 18.85 -26.13 5.38
C TYR A 27 18.03 -27.43 5.53
N ASN A 28 16.71 -27.28 5.72
CA ASN A 28 15.77 -28.39 5.84
C ASN A 28 14.77 -28.33 4.69
N ALA A 29 14.93 -29.25 3.72
CA ALA A 29 14.07 -29.31 2.54
C ALA A 29 12.60 -29.56 2.88
N ARG A 30 12.30 -30.36 3.92
CA ARG A 30 10.91 -30.65 4.34
C ARG A 30 10.24 -29.40 4.90
N GLN A 31 10.97 -28.66 5.74
CA GLN A 31 10.47 -27.39 6.27
C GLN A 31 10.27 -26.37 5.15
N GLN A 32 11.23 -26.23 4.22
CA GLN A 32 11.10 -25.32 3.07
C GLN A 32 9.89 -25.69 2.20
N ALA A 33 9.67 -26.97 1.91
CA ALA A 33 8.51 -27.43 1.14
C ALA A 33 7.19 -27.12 1.86
N LEU A 34 7.11 -27.40 3.17
CA LEU A 34 5.94 -27.09 3.99
C LEU A 34 5.64 -25.57 4.01
N LEU A 35 6.65 -24.73 4.25
CA LEU A 35 6.48 -23.28 4.26
C LEU A 35 6.08 -22.74 2.88
N THR A 36 6.61 -23.32 1.80
CA THR A 36 6.23 -22.96 0.43
C THR A 36 4.78 -23.35 0.16
N PHE A 37 4.34 -24.52 0.62
CA PHE A 37 2.93 -24.94 0.53
C PHE A 37 2.01 -23.98 1.29
N ILE A 38 2.38 -23.58 2.51
CA ILE A 38 1.61 -22.60 3.31
C ILE A 38 1.53 -21.26 2.57
N PHE A 39 2.63 -20.78 1.98
CA PHE A 39 2.65 -19.57 1.17
C PHE A 39 1.71 -19.67 -0.05
N VAL A 40 1.69 -20.81 -0.75
CA VAL A 40 0.76 -21.02 -1.87
C VAL A 40 -0.69 -21.04 -1.37
N CYS A 41 -0.98 -21.66 -0.24
CA CYS A 41 -2.31 -21.65 0.37
C CYS A 41 -2.74 -20.24 0.80
N ASP A 42 -1.83 -19.42 1.33
CA ASP A 42 -2.08 -18.04 1.75
C ASP A 42 -2.67 -17.20 0.61
N LEU A 43 -2.09 -17.32 -0.59
CA LEU A 43 -2.57 -16.65 -1.80
C LEU A 43 -3.72 -17.40 -2.50
N GLY A 44 -3.76 -18.73 -2.38
CA GLY A 44 -4.73 -19.59 -3.07
C GLY A 44 -6.13 -19.57 -2.45
N ILE A 45 -6.24 -19.43 -1.12
CA ILE A 45 -7.54 -19.48 -0.44
C ILE A 45 -8.46 -18.32 -0.87
N PRO A 46 -8.03 -17.04 -0.88
CA PRO A 46 -8.88 -15.96 -1.38
C PRO A 46 -9.27 -16.12 -2.85
N LEU A 47 -8.36 -16.64 -3.69
CA LEU A 47 -8.64 -16.92 -5.11
C LEU A 47 -9.71 -18.01 -5.28
N TYR A 48 -9.64 -19.06 -4.47
CA TYR A 48 -10.59 -20.18 -4.54
C TYR A 48 -12.02 -19.73 -4.17
N PHE A 49 -12.15 -18.84 -3.18
CA PHE A 49 -13.43 -18.29 -2.74
C PHE A 49 -13.82 -16.95 -3.40
N ALA A 50 -13.15 -16.59 -4.50
CA ALA A 50 -13.34 -15.32 -5.17
C ALA A 50 -14.82 -15.08 -5.54
N GLY A 51 -15.37 -13.93 -5.13
CA GLY A 51 -16.77 -13.55 -5.38
C GLY A 51 -17.83 -14.36 -4.61
N THR A 52 -17.44 -15.26 -3.72
CA THR A 52 -18.40 -16.05 -2.91
C THR A 52 -18.96 -15.26 -1.72
N TYR A 53 -18.18 -14.30 -1.19
CA TYR A 53 -18.54 -13.47 -0.05
C TYR A 53 -18.74 -12.01 -0.47
N THR A 54 -19.15 -11.16 0.46
CA THR A 54 -19.28 -9.73 0.20
C THR A 54 -17.94 -9.15 -0.30
N PRO A 55 -17.94 -8.21 -1.25
CA PRO A 55 -16.71 -7.63 -1.81
C PRO A 55 -15.78 -7.04 -0.74
N ALA A 56 -16.35 -6.48 0.33
CA ALA A 56 -15.60 -5.99 1.48
C ALA A 56 -14.78 -7.10 2.18
N ILE A 57 -15.39 -8.26 2.46
CA ILE A 57 -14.70 -9.39 3.09
C ILE A 57 -13.65 -9.95 2.14
N GLY A 58 -14.00 -10.18 0.87
CA GLY A 58 -13.08 -10.71 -0.13
C GLY A 58 -11.87 -9.80 -0.39
N MET A 59 -12.07 -8.48 -0.38
CA MET A 59 -10.98 -7.51 -0.47
C MET A 59 -10.09 -7.54 0.77
N CYS A 60 -10.67 -7.49 1.97
CA CYS A 60 -9.90 -7.48 3.21
C CYS A 60 -9.04 -8.76 3.35
N THR A 61 -9.61 -9.93 3.07
CA THR A 61 -8.84 -11.19 3.10
C THR A 61 -7.76 -11.21 2.03
N ALA A 62 -8.05 -10.73 0.81
CA ALA A 62 -7.06 -10.64 -0.25
C ALA A 62 -5.89 -9.71 0.11
N VAL A 63 -6.16 -8.51 0.67
CA VAL A 63 -5.13 -7.58 1.13
C VAL A 63 -4.26 -8.22 2.20
N ILE A 64 -4.88 -8.86 3.20
CA ILE A 64 -4.12 -9.53 4.27
C ILE A 64 -3.23 -10.63 3.68
N SER A 65 -3.79 -11.54 2.89
CA SER A 65 -3.07 -12.63 2.22
C SER A 65 -1.93 -12.12 1.32
N TRP A 66 -2.11 -11.00 0.64
CA TRP A 66 -1.05 -10.45 -0.19
C TRP A 66 0.07 -9.83 0.65
N VAL A 67 -0.27 -9.09 1.70
CA VAL A 67 0.71 -8.49 2.62
C VAL A 67 1.53 -9.58 3.32
N SER A 68 0.88 -10.62 3.84
CA SER A 68 1.56 -11.77 4.43
C SER A 68 2.35 -12.55 3.37
N GLY A 69 1.75 -12.80 2.21
CA GLY A 69 2.38 -13.48 1.09
C GLY A 69 3.65 -12.80 0.60
N LEU A 70 3.68 -11.47 0.48
CA LEU A 70 4.90 -10.72 0.13
C LEU A 70 6.02 -10.93 1.17
N LYS A 71 5.68 -10.94 2.47
CA LYS A 71 6.65 -11.21 3.53
C LYS A 71 7.16 -12.65 3.48
N MET A 72 6.25 -13.61 3.32
CA MET A 72 6.60 -15.02 3.18
C MET A 72 7.50 -15.23 1.97
N ALA A 73 7.20 -14.59 0.83
CA ALA A 73 8.01 -14.67 -0.38
C ALA A 73 9.41 -14.07 -0.17
N VAL A 74 9.53 -12.90 0.48
CA VAL A 74 10.83 -12.33 0.83
C VAL A 74 11.62 -13.29 1.72
N TRP A 75 10.96 -13.88 2.73
CA TRP A 75 11.57 -14.83 3.63
C TRP A 75 12.02 -16.12 2.92
N LEU A 76 11.21 -16.68 2.03
CA LEU A 76 11.48 -17.95 1.36
C LEU A 76 12.50 -17.83 0.23
N PHE A 77 12.44 -16.74 -0.55
CA PHE A 77 13.14 -16.64 -1.82
C PHE A 77 14.23 -15.57 -1.86
N CYS A 78 14.21 -14.60 -0.94
CA CYS A 78 15.15 -13.48 -0.95
C CYS A 78 16.07 -13.41 0.26
N MET A 79 15.69 -14.01 1.39
CA MET A 79 16.46 -13.98 2.63
C MET A 79 17.50 -15.12 2.66
N PRO A 80 18.80 -14.80 2.84
CA PRO A 80 19.83 -15.82 2.98
C PRO A 80 19.61 -16.70 4.22
N GLN A 81 20.11 -17.93 4.18
CA GLN A 81 19.95 -18.89 5.28
C GLN A 81 20.56 -18.35 6.59
N GLU A 82 21.68 -17.64 6.50
CA GLU A 82 22.39 -17.05 7.64
C GLU A 82 21.56 -15.97 8.35
N GLU A 83 20.68 -15.28 7.61
CA GLU A 83 19.77 -14.29 8.19
C GLU A 83 18.56 -14.98 8.85
N ARG A 84 18.04 -16.05 8.24
CA ARG A 84 16.96 -16.88 8.80
C ARG A 84 17.36 -17.62 10.07
N HIS A 85 18.65 -17.85 10.28
CA HIS A 85 19.20 -18.43 11.51
C HIS A 85 19.13 -17.49 12.72
N LYS A 86 19.21 -16.19 12.48
CA LYS A 86 19.37 -15.20 13.57
C LYS A 86 18.05 -14.81 14.23
N ARG A 87 16.93 -14.98 13.54
CA ARG A 87 15.60 -14.56 14.02
C ARG A 87 14.52 -15.37 13.32
N PRO A 88 13.36 -15.61 13.97
CA PRO A 88 12.18 -16.23 13.35
C PRO A 88 11.41 -15.26 12.45
N PHE A 89 10.50 -15.79 11.63
CA PHE A 89 9.71 -15.00 10.66
C PHE A 89 8.90 -13.88 11.30
N TYR A 90 8.23 -14.12 12.44
CA TYR A 90 7.44 -13.08 13.11
C TYR A 90 8.29 -11.87 13.51
N GLY A 91 9.57 -12.07 13.79
CA GLY A 91 10.54 -11.01 14.04
C GLY A 91 10.91 -10.20 12.81
N THR A 92 10.41 -10.56 11.62
CA THR A 92 10.59 -9.83 10.35
C THR A 92 9.30 -9.20 9.84
N LEU A 93 8.16 -9.61 10.40
CA LEU A 93 6.83 -9.12 10.02
C LEU A 93 6.67 -7.63 10.20
N PHE A 94 7.54 -6.94 10.95
CA PHE A 94 7.37 -5.52 11.23
C PHE A 94 8.61 -4.68 10.91
N TYR A 95 9.70 -5.33 10.47
CA TYR A 95 10.81 -4.65 9.79
C TYR A 95 10.45 -4.48 8.31
N TRP A 96 9.63 -3.48 7.99
CA TRP A 96 9.21 -3.19 6.61
C TRP A 96 10.10 -2.16 5.91
N ARG A 97 10.85 -1.37 6.68
CA ARG A 97 11.62 -0.24 6.18
C ARG A 97 12.94 -0.14 6.95
N ASP A 98 14.05 -0.41 6.28
CA ASP A 98 15.35 -0.04 6.83
C ASP A 98 15.39 1.49 6.92
N ARG A 99 15.78 2.05 8.08
CA ARG A 99 16.13 3.47 8.13
C ARG A 99 17.29 3.68 7.15
N PRO A 100 17.30 4.76 6.35
CA PRO A 100 18.57 5.24 5.85
C PRO A 100 19.45 5.41 7.09
N LYS A 101 20.58 4.70 7.17
CA LYS A 101 21.62 5.07 8.12
C LYS A 101 21.83 6.56 7.89
N SER A 102 21.75 7.38 8.93
CA SER A 102 22.02 8.80 8.81
C SER A 102 23.47 8.94 8.36
N THR A 103 23.72 8.91 7.05
CA THR A 103 24.84 9.62 6.48
C THR A 103 24.56 11.05 6.84
N SER A 104 25.30 11.52 7.84
CA SER A 104 25.53 12.92 8.13
C SER A 104 25.34 13.73 6.85
N SER A 105 24.44 14.69 6.92
CA SER A 105 24.23 15.75 5.94
C SER A 105 25.57 16.26 5.39
N ALA A 106 26.01 15.67 4.28
CA ALA A 106 26.95 16.24 3.36
C ALA A 106 26.16 16.38 2.06
N SER A 107 25.62 17.58 1.89
CA SER A 107 25.17 18.10 0.61
C SER A 107 26.20 17.76 -0.46
N VAL A 108 25.91 16.78 -1.31
CA VAL A 108 26.61 16.63 -2.58
C VAL A 108 26.08 17.73 -3.49
N GLN A 109 26.59 18.95 -3.28
CA GLN A 109 26.62 19.95 -4.33
C GLN A 109 27.70 19.49 -5.31
N VAL A 110 27.27 18.94 -6.44
CA VAL A 110 28.14 18.81 -7.61
C VAL A 110 28.32 20.21 -8.16
N HIS A 111 29.40 20.88 -7.74
CA HIS A 111 29.92 22.04 -8.44
C HIS A 111 31.24 21.65 -9.09
N ASP A 112 31.20 21.55 -10.42
CA ASP A 112 32.39 21.57 -11.26
C ASP A 112 33.21 22.83 -10.94
N LYS A 113 34.51 22.67 -10.65
CA LYS A 113 35.53 23.62 -11.10
C LYS A 113 36.94 23.03 -11.03
N VAL A 114 37.59 23.21 -12.17
CA VAL A 114 38.97 22.96 -12.55
C VAL A 114 39.93 23.98 -11.88
N ASN A 115 41.18 23.55 -11.67
CA ASN A 115 42.43 24.29 -11.38
C ASN A 115 42.96 24.42 -9.93
N GLY A 116 44.04 23.66 -9.68
CA GLY A 116 45.38 24.07 -9.22
C GLY A 116 45.57 25.18 -8.17
N ASN A 117 46.09 24.80 -6.99
CA ASN A 117 47.42 25.19 -6.49
C ASN A 117 47.69 24.64 -5.08
N ALA A 118 48.96 24.39 -4.81
CA ALA A 118 49.51 23.69 -3.65
C ALA A 118 49.54 24.52 -2.35
N GLY A 119 49.44 23.83 -1.21
CA GLY A 119 49.79 24.30 0.14
C GLY A 119 49.93 23.11 1.12
N PRO A 120 50.91 23.09 2.04
CA PRO A 120 51.28 21.89 2.80
C PRO A 120 50.38 21.62 4.03
N PRO A 121 50.40 20.39 4.60
CA PRO A 121 49.41 19.93 5.58
C PRO A 121 49.74 20.43 7.00
N SER A 122 48.77 21.07 7.65
CA SER A 122 48.83 21.37 9.08
C SER A 122 48.30 20.20 9.92
N LYS A 123 49.00 19.96 11.05
CA LYS A 123 48.89 18.82 11.99
C LYS A 123 47.49 18.65 12.62
N PRO A 124 47.14 17.43 13.08
CA PRO A 124 45.83 17.15 13.66
C PRO A 124 45.76 17.66 15.11
N THR A 125 44.83 18.58 15.39
CA THR A 125 44.48 18.96 16.76
C THR A 125 43.47 17.94 17.31
N THR A 126 43.94 17.15 18.26
CA THR A 126 43.12 16.34 19.17
C THR A 126 42.09 17.22 19.86
N SER A 127 40.83 17.13 19.44
CA SER A 127 39.67 17.51 20.26
C SER A 127 38.85 16.25 20.52
N SER A 128 38.99 15.73 21.74
CA SER A 128 38.16 14.70 22.32
C SER A 128 36.72 15.22 22.40
N LEU A 129 35.85 14.77 21.50
CA LEU A 129 34.41 14.95 21.63
C LEU A 129 33.90 14.03 22.75
N PRO A 130 33.14 14.55 23.74
CA PRO A 130 32.60 13.73 24.81
C PRO A 130 31.52 12.79 24.27
N SER A 131 31.69 11.50 24.54
CA SER A 131 30.74 10.43 24.32
C SER A 131 29.55 10.57 25.28
N ASN A 132 28.64 11.49 24.99
CA ASN A 132 27.32 11.57 25.62
C ASN A 132 26.24 11.60 24.52
N GLN A 133 26.05 10.46 23.86
CA GLN A 133 24.72 10.15 23.32
C GLN A 133 23.88 9.63 24.49
N GLU A 134 23.29 10.56 25.23
CA GLU A 134 22.18 10.25 26.12
C GLU A 134 21.14 9.43 25.33
N ASN A 135 20.84 8.24 25.84
CA ASN A 135 19.62 7.50 25.53
C ASN A 135 18.42 8.38 25.92
N GLN A 136 18.04 9.32 25.06
CA GLN A 136 16.72 9.95 25.14
C GLN A 136 15.70 8.83 24.94
N THR A 137 15.08 8.40 26.04
CA THR A 137 13.93 7.51 26.03
C THR A 137 12.81 8.23 25.29
N ARG A 138 12.58 7.85 24.03
CA ARG A 138 11.59 8.52 23.17
C ARG A 138 10.21 8.02 23.53
N VAL A 139 9.40 8.89 24.10
CA VAL A 139 8.02 8.56 24.49
C VAL A 139 7.12 8.55 23.26
N VAL A 140 6.54 7.40 22.94
CA VAL A 140 5.48 7.27 21.93
C VAL A 140 4.25 8.05 22.41
N SER A 141 3.84 9.08 21.67
CA SER A 141 2.71 9.94 22.05
C SER A 141 1.39 9.45 21.44
N LEU A 142 0.58 8.74 22.23
CA LEU A 142 -0.76 8.30 21.80
C LEU A 142 -1.66 9.47 21.40
N ARG A 143 -1.56 10.62 22.08
CA ARG A 143 -2.31 11.84 21.75
C ARG A 143 -2.04 12.33 20.34
N ARG A 144 -0.79 12.26 19.88
CA ARG A 144 -0.41 12.65 18.51
C ARG A 144 -1.10 11.77 17.46
N PHE A 145 -1.14 10.46 17.68
CA PHE A 145 -1.78 9.52 16.76
C PHE A 145 -3.30 9.69 16.73
N LEU A 146 -3.93 9.85 17.89
CA LEU A 146 -5.38 10.12 17.97
C LEU A 146 -5.76 11.41 17.23
N TRP A 147 -4.98 12.48 17.39
CA TRP A 147 -5.23 13.74 16.69
C TRP A 147 -5.02 13.64 15.17
N GLY A 148 -4.01 12.89 14.74
CA GLY A 148 -3.79 12.57 13.32
C GLY A 148 -4.98 11.83 12.72
N PHE A 149 -5.43 10.77 13.40
CA PHE A 149 -6.59 9.98 12.99
C PHE A 149 -7.85 10.84 12.85
N ILE A 150 -8.18 11.66 13.86
CA ILE A 150 -9.38 12.53 13.81
C ILE A 150 -9.33 13.47 12.60
N LYS A 151 -8.18 14.07 12.30
CA LYS A 151 -8.02 14.96 11.13
C LYS A 151 -8.25 14.23 9.82
N HIS A 152 -7.66 13.05 9.67
CA HIS A 152 -7.84 12.24 8.46
C HIS A 152 -9.27 11.72 8.34
N GLU A 153 -9.93 11.35 9.44
CA GLU A 153 -11.31 10.85 9.47
C GLU A 153 -12.30 11.92 9.03
N VAL A 154 -12.15 13.15 9.54
CA VAL A 154 -12.97 14.30 9.10
C VAL A 154 -12.77 14.57 7.61
N THR A 155 -11.52 14.59 7.16
CA THR A 155 -11.20 14.80 5.73
C THR A 155 -11.80 13.70 4.85
N PHE A 156 -11.67 12.44 5.28
CA PHE A 156 -12.20 11.28 4.59
C PHE A 156 -13.73 11.30 4.53
N SER A 157 -14.40 11.70 5.61
CA SER A 157 -15.85 11.83 5.68
C SER A 157 -16.38 12.92 4.73
N LEU A 158 -15.71 14.07 4.66
CA LEU A 158 -16.07 15.13 3.71
C LEU A 158 -15.89 14.66 2.25
N LEU A 159 -14.79 13.96 1.97
CA LEU A 159 -14.53 13.40 0.66
C LEU A 159 -15.56 12.32 0.29
N HIS A 160 -15.97 11.50 1.25
CA HIS A 160 -17.01 10.49 1.07
C HIS A 160 -18.32 11.12 0.58
N VAL A 161 -18.81 12.15 1.28
CA VAL A 161 -20.03 12.88 0.89
C VAL A 161 -19.91 13.47 -0.51
N ALA A 162 -18.76 14.06 -0.83
CA ALA A 162 -18.50 14.67 -2.13
C ALA A 162 -18.48 13.66 -3.29
N ILE A 163 -18.03 12.43 -3.05
CA ILE A 163 -17.99 11.40 -4.10
C ILE A 163 -19.37 10.76 -4.29
N CYS A 164 -20.13 10.57 -3.22
CA CYS A 164 -21.49 10.03 -3.29
C CYS A 164 -22.49 10.93 -4.04
N SER A 165 -22.17 12.22 -4.21
CA SER A 165 -23.00 13.14 -5.01
C SER A 165 -22.71 13.10 -6.51
N LEU A 166 -21.68 12.38 -6.96
CA LEU A 166 -21.25 12.35 -8.36
C LEU A 166 -21.88 11.16 -9.11
N ASP A 167 -22.22 11.39 -10.39
CA ASP A 167 -22.79 10.34 -11.25
C ASP A 167 -21.70 9.35 -11.72
N ARG A 168 -21.85 8.10 -11.27
CA ARG A 168 -20.94 6.98 -11.55
C ARG A 168 -21.16 6.41 -12.94
N HIS A 169 -22.42 6.39 -13.42
CA HIS A 169 -22.75 5.86 -14.74
C HIS A 169 -22.10 6.70 -15.83
N GLN A 170 -22.02 8.02 -15.60
CA GLN A 170 -21.33 8.93 -16.49
C GLN A 170 -19.84 8.60 -16.65
N ALA A 171 -19.16 8.22 -15.56
CA ALA A 171 -17.75 7.83 -15.65
C ALA A 171 -17.52 6.52 -16.39
N ILE A 172 -18.38 5.53 -16.18
CA ILE A 172 -18.34 4.26 -16.93
C ILE A 172 -18.61 4.52 -18.41
N ALA A 173 -19.59 5.37 -18.74
CA ALA A 173 -19.90 5.72 -20.13
C ALA A 173 -18.72 6.39 -20.84
N VAL A 174 -18.12 7.42 -20.23
CA VAL A 174 -16.94 8.11 -20.79
C VAL A 174 -15.78 7.13 -21.03
N PHE A 175 -15.54 6.22 -20.09
CA PHE A 175 -14.51 5.20 -20.26
C PHE A 175 -14.84 4.24 -21.41
N GLN A 176 -16.08 3.77 -21.50
CA GLN A 176 -16.50 2.85 -22.55
C GLN A 176 -16.34 3.48 -23.94
N HIS A 177 -16.69 4.76 -24.11
CA HIS A 177 -16.44 5.50 -25.34
C HIS A 177 -14.95 5.55 -25.73
N ALA A 178 -14.06 5.77 -24.75
CA ALA A 178 -12.63 5.77 -24.99
C ALA A 178 -12.14 4.39 -25.44
N VAL A 179 -12.62 3.32 -24.79
CA VAL A 179 -12.31 1.93 -25.16
C VAL A 179 -12.80 1.61 -26.57
N ASP A 180 -14.05 1.92 -26.90
CA ASP A 180 -14.63 1.66 -28.22
C ASP A 180 -13.89 2.44 -29.32
N PHE A 181 -13.47 3.68 -29.04
CA PHE A 181 -12.62 4.46 -29.94
C PHE A 181 -11.28 3.75 -30.21
N PHE A 182 -10.57 3.31 -29.17
CA PHE A 182 -9.28 2.60 -29.34
C PHE A 182 -9.43 1.22 -29.98
N GLN A 183 -10.58 0.55 -29.78
CA GLN A 183 -10.89 -0.74 -30.41
C GLN A 183 -11.48 -0.59 -31.83
N LEU A 184 -11.60 0.63 -32.35
CA LEU A 184 -12.23 0.93 -33.64
C LEU A 184 -13.64 0.32 -33.75
N ARG A 185 -14.37 0.27 -32.64
CA ARG A 185 -15.72 -0.26 -32.56
C ARG A 185 -16.73 0.86 -32.76
N SER A 186 -17.56 0.77 -33.80
CA SER A 186 -18.67 1.70 -34.01
C SER A 186 -19.92 1.20 -33.27
N THR A 187 -20.10 1.61 -32.04
CA THR A 187 -21.29 1.30 -31.24
C THR A 187 -22.33 2.41 -31.39
N THR A 188 -23.52 2.06 -31.87
CA THR A 188 -24.65 2.98 -32.14
C THR A 188 -25.40 3.45 -30.89
N TRP A 189 -25.00 3.00 -29.69
CA TRP A 189 -25.81 3.06 -28.46
C TRP A 189 -25.31 4.07 -27.43
N HIS A 190 -24.34 4.90 -27.78
CA HIS A 190 -23.79 5.81 -26.80
C HIS A 190 -24.44 7.19 -26.84
N LYS A 191 -25.00 7.58 -25.69
CA LYS A 191 -25.44 8.94 -25.38
C LYS A 191 -24.36 9.96 -25.78
N GLU A 192 -24.75 11.11 -26.33
CA GLU A 192 -23.79 12.13 -26.74
C GLU A 192 -22.84 12.52 -25.60
N LEU A 193 -21.53 12.56 -25.91
CA LEU A 193 -20.49 12.86 -24.94
C LEU A 193 -20.41 14.37 -24.71
N THR A 194 -21.06 14.86 -23.65
CA THR A 194 -20.98 16.29 -23.31
C THR A 194 -19.64 16.62 -22.63
N PRO A 195 -19.08 17.83 -22.81
CA PRO A 195 -17.87 18.25 -22.08
C PRO A 195 -18.02 18.17 -20.56
N SER A 196 -19.23 18.46 -20.04
CA SER A 196 -19.56 18.31 -18.62
C SER A 196 -19.49 16.86 -18.14
N ALA A 197 -19.84 15.89 -19.00
CA ALA A 197 -19.71 14.47 -18.70
C ALA A 197 -18.27 14.02 -18.56
N ILE A 198 -17.42 14.50 -19.46
CA ILE A 198 -15.99 14.21 -19.43
C ILE A 198 -15.37 14.78 -18.14
N MET A 199 -15.67 16.05 -17.84
CA MET A 199 -15.13 16.74 -16.67
C MET A 199 -15.57 16.09 -15.35
N SER A 200 -16.86 15.79 -15.19
CA SER A 200 -17.39 15.10 -14.01
C SER A 200 -16.80 13.69 -13.84
N SER A 201 -16.57 12.98 -14.95
CA SER A 201 -15.92 11.67 -14.95
C SER A 201 -14.47 11.73 -14.46
N PHE A 202 -13.65 12.67 -14.95
CA PHE A 202 -12.29 12.89 -14.44
C PHE A 202 -12.29 13.31 -12.96
N TRP A 203 -13.24 14.15 -12.56
CA TRP A 203 -13.40 14.57 -11.18
C TRP A 203 -13.72 13.39 -10.26
N LEU A 204 -14.69 12.55 -10.62
CA LEU A 204 -15.04 11.33 -9.87
C LEU A 204 -13.82 10.42 -9.72
N CYS A 205 -13.12 10.08 -10.82
CA CYS A 205 -12.00 9.15 -10.78
C CYS A 205 -10.81 9.70 -9.96
N SER A 206 -10.57 11.01 -10.04
CA SER A 206 -9.54 11.67 -9.24
C SER A 206 -9.89 11.65 -7.75
N MET A 207 -11.12 12.05 -7.40
CA MET A 207 -11.59 12.05 -6.00
C MET A 207 -11.63 10.63 -5.43
N PHE A 208 -12.07 9.64 -6.20
CA PHE A 208 -12.07 8.24 -5.77
C PHE A 208 -10.66 7.70 -5.51
N SER A 209 -9.66 8.14 -6.30
CA SER A 209 -8.25 7.79 -6.04
C SER A 209 -7.75 8.39 -4.72
N VAL A 210 -8.11 9.64 -4.42
CA VAL A 210 -7.80 10.29 -3.14
C VAL A 210 -8.56 9.62 -1.99
N TYR A 211 -9.78 9.14 -2.23
CA TYR A 211 -10.58 8.42 -1.25
C TYR A 211 -9.94 7.09 -0.86
N LEU A 212 -9.49 6.29 -1.84
CA LEU A 212 -8.74 5.07 -1.56
C LEU A 212 -7.43 5.35 -0.80
N GLN A 213 -6.75 6.46 -1.11
CA GLN A 213 -5.60 6.91 -0.32
C GLN A 213 -5.99 7.21 1.13
N GLY A 214 -7.09 7.93 1.34
CA GLY A 214 -7.63 8.25 2.66
C GLY A 214 -7.96 7.00 3.48
N GLN A 215 -8.61 6.01 2.87
CA GLN A 215 -8.92 4.72 3.50
C GLN A 215 -7.65 4.00 3.99
N MET A 216 -6.60 3.97 3.16
CA MET A 216 -5.31 3.39 3.55
C MET A 216 -4.63 4.19 4.67
N GLN A 217 -4.73 5.53 4.64
CA GLN A 217 -4.19 6.39 5.69
C GLN A 217 -4.89 6.19 7.04
N LEU A 218 -6.22 6.07 7.06
CA LEU A 218 -6.98 5.76 8.28
C LEU A 218 -6.59 4.41 8.86
N THR A 219 -6.44 3.40 8.00
CA THR A 219 -5.98 2.07 8.42
C THR A 219 -4.57 2.15 9.05
N TYR A 220 -3.67 2.92 8.47
CA TYR A 220 -2.33 3.15 9.02
C TYR A 220 -2.36 3.86 10.38
N ASP A 221 -3.21 4.87 10.54
CA ASP A 221 -3.36 5.59 11.80
C ASP A 221 -3.92 4.68 12.91
N LEU A 222 -4.85 3.77 12.58
CA LEU A 222 -5.34 2.74 13.51
C LEU A 222 -4.23 1.78 13.96
N PHE A 223 -3.32 1.40 13.07
CA PHE A 223 -2.13 0.62 13.46
C PHE A 223 -1.22 1.41 14.42
N LEU A 224 -0.98 2.70 14.17
CA LEU A 224 -0.18 3.55 15.06
C LEU A 224 -0.85 3.74 16.43
N ILE A 225 -2.16 3.93 16.48
CA ILE A 225 -2.93 3.99 17.73
C ILE A 225 -2.79 2.66 18.48
N THR A 226 -2.92 1.53 17.79
CA THR A 226 -2.76 0.20 18.40
C THR A 226 -1.35 0.02 18.98
N PHE A 227 -0.30 0.46 18.27
CA PHE A 227 1.06 0.47 18.81
C PHE A 227 1.22 1.39 20.01
N GLY A 228 0.64 2.59 19.97
CA GLY A 228 0.65 3.54 21.09
C GLY A 228 -0.04 2.99 22.34
N ILE A 229 -1.20 2.35 22.19
CA ILE A 229 -1.91 1.67 23.28
C ILE A 229 -1.04 0.54 23.84
N THR A 230 -0.49 -0.31 22.96
CA THR A 230 0.37 -1.42 23.36
C THR A 230 1.60 -0.93 24.12
N TYR A 231 2.23 0.16 23.66
CA TYR A 231 3.37 0.79 24.32
C TYR A 231 3.06 1.22 25.76
N HIS A 232 1.88 1.82 26.00
CA HIS A 232 1.49 2.27 27.34
C HIS A 232 1.03 1.15 28.27
N ILE A 233 0.49 0.05 27.72
CA ILE A 233 0.13 -1.14 28.50
C ILE A 233 1.38 -1.96 28.87
N LEU A 234 2.40 -1.96 28.01
CA LEU A 234 3.57 -2.82 28.14
C LEU A 234 4.22 -2.79 29.55
N PRO A 235 4.48 -1.63 30.19
CA PRO A 235 5.09 -1.58 31.52
C PRO A 235 4.27 -2.25 32.63
N TRP A 236 2.96 -2.42 32.44
CA TRP A 236 2.07 -3.10 33.39
C TRP A 236 2.17 -4.62 33.32
N LEU A 237 2.70 -5.17 32.21
CA LEU A 237 2.89 -6.59 32.04
C LEU A 237 4.18 -7.04 32.75
N ARG A 238 4.04 -7.80 33.84
CA ARG A 238 5.17 -8.37 34.63
C ARG A 238 5.88 -9.54 33.94
N MET A 239 6.08 -9.47 32.62
CA MET A 239 6.71 -10.53 31.83
C MET A 239 8.21 -10.25 31.66
N LYS A 240 9.07 -11.28 31.83
CA LYS A 240 10.54 -11.13 31.78
C LYS A 240 11.05 -10.52 30.47
N TRP A 241 10.50 -10.91 29.32
CA TRP A 241 10.90 -10.36 28.00
C TRP A 241 10.46 -8.91 27.77
N VAL A 242 9.40 -8.46 28.48
CA VAL A 242 8.98 -7.05 28.47
C VAL A 242 9.96 -6.21 29.29
N GLN A 243 10.39 -6.73 30.44
CA GLN A 243 11.36 -6.09 31.31
C GLN A 243 12.76 -6.00 30.68
N GLN A 244 13.08 -6.89 29.74
CA GLN A 244 14.31 -6.86 28.95
C GLN A 244 14.30 -5.80 27.82
N GLY A 245 13.24 -5.00 27.68
CA GLY A 245 13.20 -3.86 26.73
C GLY A 245 12.97 -4.22 25.27
N VAL A 246 13.16 -5.49 24.86
CA VAL A 246 13.08 -5.92 23.45
C VAL A 246 11.77 -5.53 22.76
N VAL A 247 10.63 -5.77 23.42
CA VAL A 247 9.31 -5.43 22.87
C VAL A 247 9.08 -3.92 22.85
N LYS A 248 9.62 -3.20 23.84
CA LYS A 248 9.49 -1.75 23.96
C LYS A 248 10.25 -1.04 22.85
N ASP A 249 11.54 -1.36 22.69
CA ASP A 249 12.42 -0.81 21.66
C ASP A 249 11.85 -1.03 20.25
N TYR A 250 11.22 -2.19 20.09
CA TYR A 250 10.56 -2.55 18.85
C TYR A 250 9.30 -1.72 18.58
N ILE A 251 8.41 -1.54 19.57
CA ILE A 251 7.21 -0.71 19.40
C ILE A 251 7.61 0.75 19.14
N GLU A 252 8.65 1.26 19.82
CA GLU A 252 9.20 2.59 19.55
C GLU A 252 9.70 2.70 18.10
N GLN A 253 10.42 1.70 17.59
CA GLN A 253 10.85 1.66 16.18
C GLN A 253 9.68 1.60 15.20
N ALA A 254 8.62 0.84 15.52
CA ALA A 254 7.42 0.72 14.69
C ALA A 254 6.61 2.02 14.68
N ALA A 255 6.47 2.68 15.83
CA ALA A 255 5.75 3.94 15.98
C ALA A 255 6.47 5.11 15.28
N ASP A 256 7.80 5.07 15.20
CA ASP A 256 8.63 6.05 14.49
C ASP A 256 8.81 5.72 12.98
N MET A 257 8.09 4.73 12.46
CA MET A 257 8.13 4.44 11.02
C MET A 257 7.69 5.67 10.22
N PRO A 258 8.34 6.00 9.10
CA PRO A 258 7.88 7.12 8.31
C PRO A 258 6.50 6.82 7.72
N PRO A 259 5.74 7.85 7.35
CA PRO A 259 4.34 7.69 6.96
C PRO A 259 4.21 6.82 5.70
N ALA A 260 3.06 6.16 5.56
CA ALA A 260 2.70 5.39 4.38
C ALA A 260 2.59 6.30 3.14
N PHE A 261 2.02 7.49 3.33
CA PHE A 261 1.90 8.56 2.34
C PHE A 261 2.58 9.83 2.84
N ASP A 262 3.44 10.43 2.02
CA ASP A 262 4.24 11.60 2.39
C ASP A 262 3.87 12.80 1.50
N SER A 263 2.71 13.38 1.78
CA SER A 263 2.09 14.47 1.02
C SER A 263 2.19 14.29 -0.51
N PRO A 264 1.55 13.26 -1.11
CA PRO A 264 1.71 12.92 -2.53
C PRO A 264 1.44 14.10 -3.47
N TRP A 265 0.49 14.97 -3.14
CA TRP A 265 0.14 16.19 -3.89
C TRP A 265 1.28 17.21 -3.99
N SER A 266 2.30 17.12 -3.13
CA SER A 266 3.45 18.01 -3.14
C SER A 266 4.61 17.51 -4.01
N SER A 267 4.44 16.38 -4.69
CA SER A 267 5.47 15.81 -5.60
C SER A 267 5.93 16.83 -6.64
N THR A 268 7.23 16.87 -6.91
CA THR A 268 7.83 17.74 -7.93
C THR A 268 8.08 17.04 -9.27
N SER A 269 7.83 15.74 -9.33
CA SER A 269 7.84 14.90 -10.53
C SER A 269 7.05 13.60 -10.29
N LEU A 270 6.70 12.89 -11.36
CA LEU A 270 6.02 11.59 -11.25
C LEU A 270 6.92 10.53 -10.60
N ARG A 271 8.23 10.62 -10.80
CA ARG A 271 9.22 9.78 -10.11
C ARG A 271 9.22 10.00 -8.60
N ASP A 272 9.15 11.26 -8.17
CA ASP A 272 9.07 11.63 -6.74
C ASP A 272 7.77 11.13 -6.12
N TYR A 273 6.66 11.25 -6.83
CA TYR A 273 5.36 10.71 -6.42
C TYR A 273 5.45 9.21 -6.08
N TRP A 274 5.87 8.37 -7.04
CA TRP A 274 5.89 6.92 -6.86
C TRP A 274 6.99 6.40 -5.92
N SER A 275 8.16 7.04 -5.89
CA SER A 275 9.31 6.52 -5.14
C SER A 275 9.33 6.99 -3.69
N ASN A 276 8.95 8.25 -3.46
CA ASN A 276 9.20 8.95 -2.21
C ASN A 276 7.94 9.42 -1.50
N ARG A 277 6.75 9.31 -2.10
CA ARG A 277 5.54 9.89 -1.49
C ARG A 277 4.34 8.96 -1.45
N TRP A 278 4.24 8.07 -2.42
CA TRP A 278 3.17 7.10 -2.50
C TRP A 278 3.54 5.78 -1.82
N HIS A 279 2.65 5.31 -0.95
CA HIS A 279 2.55 3.93 -0.48
C HIS A 279 3.87 3.21 -0.16
N LYS A 280 4.69 3.82 0.71
CA LYS A 280 6.05 3.33 1.04
C LYS A 280 6.10 1.96 1.72
N PHE A 281 4.94 1.42 2.12
CA PHE A 281 4.81 0.15 2.84
C PHE A 281 5.38 -1.04 2.05
N TYR A 282 5.19 -1.07 0.72
CA TYR A 282 5.63 -2.18 -0.12
C TYR A 282 7.04 -2.03 -0.69
N ASN A 283 7.70 -0.88 -0.52
CA ASN A 283 8.95 -0.56 -1.21
C ASN A 283 10.05 -1.60 -1.00
N ALA A 284 10.26 -2.07 0.23
CA ALA A 284 11.27 -3.07 0.53
C ALA A 284 10.94 -4.43 -0.12
N CYS A 285 9.68 -4.83 -0.08
CA CYS A 285 9.21 -6.09 -0.67
C CYS A 285 9.33 -6.05 -2.19
N PHE A 286 8.83 -5.00 -2.84
CA PHE A 286 8.95 -4.81 -4.29
C PHE A 286 10.40 -4.69 -4.75
N TYR A 287 11.25 -4.04 -3.95
CA TYR A 287 12.68 -4.00 -4.25
C TYR A 287 13.30 -5.40 -4.26
N ARG A 288 13.01 -6.22 -3.23
CA ARG A 288 13.58 -7.57 -3.10
C ARG A 288 12.99 -8.57 -4.10
N LEU A 289 11.68 -8.52 -4.36
CA LEU A 289 10.95 -9.49 -5.16
C LEU A 289 10.89 -9.17 -6.66
N ALA A 290 10.92 -7.89 -7.04
CA ALA A 290 10.83 -7.49 -8.45
C ALA A 290 12.09 -6.75 -8.93
N TYR A 291 12.43 -5.64 -8.29
CA TYR A 291 13.50 -4.76 -8.79
C TYR A 291 14.87 -5.45 -8.82
N ARG A 292 15.32 -6.00 -7.68
CA ARG A 292 16.64 -6.61 -7.53
C ARG A 292 16.85 -7.83 -8.44
N PRO A 293 15.93 -8.81 -8.55
CA PRO A 293 16.13 -9.94 -9.44
C PRO A 293 16.17 -9.52 -10.91
N VAL A 294 15.25 -8.67 -11.37
CA VAL A 294 15.24 -8.20 -12.77
C VAL A 294 16.49 -7.40 -13.09
N ARG A 295 16.96 -6.55 -12.17
CA ARG A 295 18.23 -5.80 -12.34
C ARG A 295 19.44 -6.71 -12.46
N ARG A 296 19.47 -7.85 -11.77
CA ARG A 296 20.55 -8.85 -11.87
C ARG A 296 20.50 -9.55 -13.24
N LEU A 297 19.31 -9.93 -13.71
CA LEU A 297 19.12 -10.56 -15.01
C LEU A 297 19.48 -9.62 -16.17
N CYS A 298 19.18 -8.32 -16.04
CA CYS A 298 19.53 -7.29 -17.04
C CYS A 298 21.00 -6.85 -17.01
N GLY A 299 21.86 -7.56 -16.28
CA GLY A 299 23.21 -7.11 -15.94
C GLY A 299 24.09 -6.73 -17.13
N GLY A 300 23.88 -7.38 -18.29
CA GLY A 300 24.67 -7.21 -19.51
C GLY A 300 24.18 -6.12 -20.49
N ILE A 301 23.02 -5.50 -20.30
CA ILE A 301 22.47 -4.51 -21.25
C ILE A 301 22.18 -3.18 -20.52
N PRO A 302 23.03 -2.14 -20.68
CA PRO A 302 22.94 -0.89 -19.91
C PRO A 302 21.58 -0.17 -19.99
N LEU A 303 20.93 -0.21 -21.16
CA LEU A 303 19.62 0.42 -21.38
C LEU A 303 18.51 -0.29 -20.58
N LEU A 304 18.45 -1.63 -20.65
CA LEU A 304 17.47 -2.45 -19.93
C LEU A 304 17.67 -2.39 -18.42
N ARG A 305 18.91 -2.23 -17.96
CA ARG A 305 19.25 -2.18 -16.54
C ARG A 305 18.66 -0.96 -15.81
N LYS A 306 18.33 0.12 -16.52
CA LYS A 306 17.75 1.33 -15.92
C LYS A 306 16.22 1.29 -15.85
N SER A 307 15.55 0.81 -16.91
CA SER A 307 14.10 0.85 -17.03
C SER A 307 13.42 -0.43 -16.58
N LEU A 308 13.88 -1.60 -17.03
CA LEU A 308 13.16 -2.87 -16.85
C LEU A 308 12.92 -3.25 -15.37
N PRO A 309 13.85 -3.02 -14.42
CA PRO A 309 13.58 -3.25 -13.00
C PRO A 309 12.45 -2.38 -12.45
N THR A 310 12.31 -1.15 -12.95
CA THR A 310 11.23 -0.24 -12.58
C THR A 310 9.90 -0.75 -13.13
N TRP A 311 9.87 -1.16 -14.40
CA TRP A 311 8.70 -1.80 -15.01
C TRP A 311 8.26 -3.04 -14.24
N ALA A 312 9.19 -3.90 -13.82
CA ALA A 312 8.87 -5.09 -13.05
C ALA A 312 8.18 -4.77 -11.70
N VAL A 313 8.58 -3.69 -11.03
CA VAL A 313 7.91 -3.23 -9.80
C VAL A 313 6.48 -2.79 -10.09
N PHE A 314 6.27 -2.02 -11.16
CA PHE A 314 4.93 -1.58 -11.56
C PHE A 314 4.04 -2.74 -12.00
N VAL A 315 4.58 -3.72 -12.75
CA VAL A 315 3.84 -4.94 -13.10
C VAL A 315 3.46 -5.73 -11.86
N LEU A 316 4.37 -5.90 -10.90
CA LEU A 316 4.04 -6.57 -9.63
C LEU A 316 2.96 -5.81 -8.83
N SER A 317 3.00 -4.48 -8.84
CA SER A 317 1.96 -3.64 -8.26
C SER A 317 0.63 -3.78 -9.01
N GLY A 318 0.64 -3.88 -10.33
CA GLY A 318 -0.55 -4.13 -11.14
C GLY A 318 -1.18 -5.49 -10.84
N LEU A 319 -0.36 -6.55 -10.80
CA LEU A 319 -0.82 -7.91 -10.44
C LEU A 319 -1.42 -7.97 -9.03
N MET A 320 -0.87 -7.23 -8.08
CA MET A 320 -1.46 -7.07 -6.75
C MET A 320 -2.88 -6.52 -6.83
N HIS A 321 -3.09 -5.47 -7.63
CA HIS A 321 -4.41 -4.85 -7.77
C HIS A 321 -5.40 -5.75 -8.51
N GLU A 322 -4.96 -6.45 -9.56
CA GLU A 322 -5.80 -7.47 -10.24
C GLU A 322 -6.18 -8.60 -9.29
N TYR A 323 -5.25 -9.06 -8.44
CA TYR A 323 -5.52 -10.08 -7.42
C TYR A 323 -6.59 -9.63 -6.42
N TYR A 324 -6.49 -8.38 -5.93
CA TYR A 324 -7.49 -7.79 -5.04
C TYR A 324 -8.86 -7.69 -5.69
N LEU A 325 -8.92 -7.18 -6.91
CA LEU A 325 -10.15 -7.03 -7.67
C LEU A 325 -10.79 -8.39 -7.95
N TYR A 326 -10.00 -9.38 -8.38
CA TYR A 326 -10.48 -10.73 -8.67
C TYR A 326 -11.06 -11.40 -7.42
N CYS A 327 -10.34 -11.37 -6.29
CA CYS A 327 -10.81 -12.00 -5.05
C CYS A 327 -12.11 -11.36 -4.53
N ALA A 328 -12.22 -10.03 -4.62
CA ALA A 328 -13.38 -9.29 -4.14
C ALA A 328 -14.61 -9.44 -5.07
N ALA A 329 -14.41 -9.34 -6.38
CA ALA A 329 -15.50 -9.33 -7.36
C ALA A 329 -15.89 -10.72 -7.87
N GLY A 330 -14.96 -11.67 -7.85
CA GLY A 330 -15.13 -12.99 -8.44
C GLY A 330 -14.93 -13.03 -9.95
N PRO A 331 -14.88 -14.24 -10.52
CA PRO A 331 -14.58 -14.44 -11.94
C PRO A 331 -15.63 -13.82 -12.87
N ALA A 332 -16.92 -13.86 -12.50
CA ALA A 332 -18.00 -13.38 -13.37
C ALA A 332 -17.86 -11.88 -13.71
N LEU A 333 -17.67 -11.04 -12.69
CA LEU A 333 -17.51 -9.59 -12.87
C LEU A 333 -16.11 -9.21 -13.36
N TYR A 334 -15.08 -9.94 -12.92
CA TYR A 334 -13.71 -9.69 -13.38
C TYR A 334 -13.59 -9.91 -14.89
N PHE A 335 -14.08 -11.04 -15.41
CA PHE A 335 -13.98 -11.39 -16.83
C PHE A 335 -15.06 -10.73 -17.70
N SER A 336 -16.05 -10.04 -17.13
CA SER A 336 -17.04 -9.27 -17.91
C SER A 336 -16.50 -7.94 -18.44
N GLY A 337 -15.20 -7.64 -18.23
CA GLY A 337 -14.53 -6.45 -18.77
C GLY A 337 -13.85 -5.57 -17.73
N ALA A 338 -13.85 -5.93 -16.44
CA ALA A 338 -13.16 -5.18 -15.39
C ALA A 338 -11.67 -5.52 -15.27
N GLY A 339 -11.28 -6.77 -15.57
CA GLY A 339 -9.91 -7.25 -15.42
C GLY A 339 -8.91 -6.63 -16.41
N GLY A 340 -7.67 -6.47 -15.96
CA GLY A 340 -6.51 -6.03 -16.75
C GLY A 340 -6.29 -4.52 -16.83
N TRP A 341 -7.31 -3.70 -16.55
CA TRP A 341 -7.20 -2.25 -16.62
C TRP A 341 -6.32 -1.67 -15.51
N GLN A 342 -6.34 -2.25 -14.30
CA GLN A 342 -5.47 -1.79 -13.22
C GLN A 342 -4.02 -2.18 -13.49
N LEU A 343 -3.78 -3.37 -14.04
CA LEU A 343 -2.45 -3.77 -14.53
C LEU A 343 -1.95 -2.81 -15.61
N MET A 344 -2.81 -2.39 -16.54
CA MET A 344 -2.47 -1.38 -17.56
C MET A 344 -2.14 -0.04 -16.92
N PHE A 345 -2.94 0.42 -15.94
CA PHE A 345 -2.68 1.65 -15.19
C PHE A 345 -1.29 1.67 -14.57
N PHE A 346 -0.85 0.59 -13.91
CA PHE A 346 0.50 0.56 -13.33
C PHE A 346 1.57 0.40 -14.41
N SER A 347 1.33 -0.44 -15.42
CA SER A 347 2.30 -0.70 -16.48
C SER A 347 2.63 0.54 -17.30
N ILE A 348 1.71 1.49 -17.46
CA ILE A 348 1.98 2.72 -18.22
C ILE A 348 2.78 3.78 -17.43
N GLN A 349 2.86 3.67 -16.09
CA GLN A 349 3.51 4.68 -15.24
C GLN A 349 4.99 4.94 -15.56
N PRO A 350 5.83 3.92 -15.85
CA PRO A 350 7.20 4.16 -16.29
C PRO A 350 7.30 5.03 -17.54
N ILE A 351 6.33 4.95 -18.47
CA ILE A 351 6.29 5.83 -19.65
C ILE A 351 6.09 7.27 -19.21
N GLY A 352 5.10 7.52 -18.34
CA GLY A 352 4.86 8.86 -17.77
C GLY A 352 6.08 9.41 -17.02
N ILE A 353 6.84 8.54 -16.35
CA ILE A 353 8.08 8.92 -15.66
C ILE A 353 9.15 9.31 -16.69
N LEU A 354 9.32 8.53 -17.76
CA LEU A 354 10.30 8.83 -18.81
C LEU A 354 9.99 10.12 -19.56
N ILE A 355 8.71 10.37 -19.88
CA ILE A 355 8.26 11.64 -20.47
C ILE A 355 8.50 12.78 -19.47
N GLY A 356 8.15 12.57 -18.21
CA GLY A 356 8.40 13.50 -17.10
C GLY A 356 9.86 13.93 -17.03
N ASP A 357 10.76 12.96 -16.95
CA ASP A 357 12.20 13.16 -16.81
C ASP A 357 12.83 13.79 -18.07
N ALA A 358 12.25 13.59 -19.25
CA ALA A 358 12.76 14.11 -20.52
C ALA A 358 12.30 15.55 -20.81
N PHE A 359 11.04 15.89 -20.50
CA PHE A 359 10.41 17.13 -20.94
C PHE A 359 10.14 18.15 -19.82
N PHE A 360 10.13 17.73 -18.55
CA PHE A 360 9.72 18.60 -17.44
C PHE A 360 10.80 18.68 -16.35
N TRP A 361 11.19 19.90 -15.99
CA TRP A 361 12.12 20.11 -14.87
C TRP A 361 11.47 19.81 -13.52
N THR A 362 12.29 19.41 -12.55
CA THR A 362 11.87 19.24 -11.16
C THR A 362 11.36 20.56 -10.60
N GLY A 363 10.14 20.57 -10.07
CA GLY A 363 9.52 21.77 -9.49
C GLY A 363 8.04 21.83 -9.82
N TRP A 364 7.54 23.03 -10.10
CA TRP A 364 6.13 23.22 -10.49
C TRP A 364 5.77 22.59 -11.86
N PRO A 365 6.63 22.58 -12.91
CA PRO A 365 6.27 21.95 -14.19
C PRO A 365 6.16 20.43 -14.05
N GLY A 366 7.13 19.79 -13.39
CA GLY A 366 7.07 18.36 -13.09
C GLY A 366 5.92 17.98 -12.15
N ARG A 367 5.51 18.87 -11.24
CA ARG A 367 4.29 18.69 -10.43
C ARG A 367 3.03 18.71 -11.29
N LEU A 368 2.91 19.72 -12.17
CA LEU A 368 1.76 19.82 -13.07
C LEU A 368 1.66 18.58 -13.97
N TRP A 369 2.79 18.14 -14.53
CA TRP A 369 2.85 16.89 -15.29
C TRP A 369 2.39 15.69 -14.48
N ALA A 370 2.89 15.52 -13.25
CA ALA A 370 2.51 14.41 -12.39
C ALA A 370 1.00 14.41 -12.09
N ILE A 371 0.43 15.57 -11.77
CA ILE A 371 -1.03 15.70 -11.52
C ILE A 371 -1.81 15.38 -12.79
N THR A 372 -1.49 16.02 -13.92
CA THR A 372 -2.19 15.80 -15.19
C THR A 372 -2.12 14.34 -15.62
N TRP A 373 -0.95 13.71 -15.54
CA TRP A 373 -0.77 12.29 -15.88
C TRP A 373 -1.61 11.38 -14.98
N MET A 374 -1.59 11.61 -13.66
CA MET A 374 -2.34 10.78 -12.71
C MET A 374 -3.86 10.96 -12.87
N VAL A 375 -4.34 12.19 -13.08
CA VAL A 375 -5.75 12.47 -13.38
C VAL A 375 -6.15 11.77 -14.67
N PHE A 376 -5.34 11.91 -15.72
CA PHE A 376 -5.62 11.32 -17.03
C PHE A 376 -5.70 9.78 -16.98
N MET A 377 -4.79 9.14 -16.24
CA MET A 377 -4.75 7.68 -16.12
C MET A 377 -5.73 7.13 -15.08
N SER A 378 -6.38 7.98 -14.27
CA SER A 378 -7.20 7.53 -13.13
C SER A 378 -8.36 6.62 -13.51
N HIS A 379 -8.95 6.78 -14.71
CA HIS A 379 -10.02 5.91 -15.19
C HIS A 379 -9.62 4.43 -15.26
N LEU A 380 -8.40 4.14 -15.74
CA LEU A 380 -7.88 2.78 -15.82
C LEU A 380 -7.82 2.11 -14.44
N PHE A 381 -7.64 2.91 -13.39
CA PHE A 381 -7.60 2.44 -12.01
C PHE A 381 -8.98 2.33 -11.37
N VAL A 382 -9.84 3.33 -11.57
CA VAL A 382 -11.11 3.49 -10.85
C VAL A 382 -12.28 2.75 -11.50
N ILE A 383 -12.38 2.74 -12.83
CA ILE A 383 -13.52 2.12 -13.52
C ILE A 383 -13.68 0.63 -13.19
N PRO A 384 -12.60 -0.18 -13.07
CA PRO A 384 -12.73 -1.57 -12.62
C PRO A 384 -13.41 -1.72 -11.26
N PHE A 385 -13.16 -0.81 -10.32
CA PHE A 385 -13.87 -0.80 -9.03
C PHE A 385 -15.35 -0.47 -9.20
N LEU A 386 -15.71 0.45 -10.10
CA LEU A 386 -17.11 0.78 -10.38
C LEU A 386 -17.84 -0.39 -11.05
N LEU A 387 -17.23 -1.03 -12.05
CA LEU A 387 -17.79 -2.19 -12.76
C LEU A 387 -18.02 -3.39 -11.83
N CYS A 388 -17.19 -3.54 -10.80
CA CYS A 388 -17.30 -4.59 -9.81
C CYS A 388 -18.19 -4.22 -8.60
N ASN A 389 -18.98 -3.13 -8.66
CA ASN A 389 -19.83 -2.63 -7.57
C ASN A 389 -19.09 -2.43 -6.23
N TYR A 390 -17.79 -2.16 -6.31
CA TYR A 390 -16.96 -1.94 -5.12
C TYR A 390 -17.34 -0.66 -4.39
N PHE A 391 -17.83 0.34 -5.14
CA PHE A 391 -18.33 1.60 -4.61
C PHE A 391 -19.49 1.37 -3.63
N ASP A 392 -20.53 0.67 -4.04
CA ASP A 392 -21.74 0.48 -3.23
C ASP A 392 -21.51 -0.37 -1.97
N THR A 393 -20.51 -1.24 -2.01
CA THR A 393 -20.25 -2.20 -0.93
C THR A 393 -19.32 -1.67 0.15
N LEU A 394 -18.39 -0.77 -0.19
CA LEU A 394 -17.42 -0.22 0.76
C LEU A 394 -17.61 1.25 1.03
N VAL A 395 -17.91 2.08 0.03
CA VAL A 395 -18.00 3.54 0.22
C VAL A 395 -19.14 3.89 1.17
N VAL A 396 -20.31 3.30 0.96
CA VAL A 396 -21.51 3.47 1.82
C VAL A 396 -21.32 2.91 3.25
N ARG A 397 -20.28 2.12 3.50
CA ARG A 397 -20.07 1.38 4.77
C ARG A 397 -18.70 1.65 5.43
N ALA A 398 -17.96 2.65 4.94
CA ALA A 398 -16.52 2.74 5.17
C ALA A 398 -16.08 3.33 6.50
N SER A 399 -16.87 4.18 7.17
CA SER A 399 -16.38 4.81 8.38
C SER A 399 -16.48 3.83 9.57
N PRO A 400 -15.44 3.69 10.42
CA PRO A 400 -15.53 2.93 11.67
C PRO A 400 -16.68 3.45 12.55
N LEU A 401 -16.99 4.75 12.45
CA LEU A 401 -18.13 5.38 13.11
C LEU A 401 -19.46 4.98 12.48
N ASP A 402 -19.53 4.75 11.17
CA ASP A 402 -20.73 4.27 10.47
C ASP A 402 -21.08 2.89 10.99
N SER A 403 -20.10 2.00 11.18
CA SER A 403 -20.34 0.67 11.77
C SER A 403 -20.85 0.73 13.23
N LEU A 404 -20.45 1.75 13.98
CA LEU A 404 -20.83 1.98 15.39
C LEU A 404 -22.18 2.71 15.53
N LEU A 405 -22.51 3.60 14.59
CA LEU A 405 -23.78 4.32 14.51
C LEU A 405 -24.87 3.44 13.88
N PHE A 406 -24.55 2.58 12.91
CA PHE A 406 -25.51 1.62 12.34
C PHE A 406 -25.80 0.44 13.25
N SER A 407 -24.88 0.00 14.12
CA SER A 407 -25.23 -1.01 15.14
C SER A 407 -26.29 -0.47 16.11
N LYS A 408 -26.22 0.83 16.44
CA LYS A 408 -27.31 1.53 17.14
C LYS A 408 -28.56 1.61 16.29
N PHE A 409 -28.48 2.02 15.02
CA PHE A 409 -29.64 2.14 14.14
C PHE A 409 -30.35 0.79 13.87
N LEU A 410 -29.60 -0.31 13.77
CA LEU A 410 -30.15 -1.68 13.70
C LEU A 410 -30.72 -2.15 15.04
N SER A 411 -30.17 -1.69 16.17
CA SER A 411 -30.76 -1.98 17.49
C SER A 411 -32.10 -1.24 17.71
N THR A 412 -32.24 -0.01 17.18
CA THR A 412 -33.49 0.76 17.24
C THR A 412 -34.49 0.34 16.17
N ALA A 413 -34.03 -0.02 14.97
CA ALA A 413 -34.92 -0.50 13.90
C ALA A 413 -35.46 -1.91 14.19
N ASN A 414 -34.71 -2.78 14.87
CA ASN A 414 -35.24 -4.08 15.30
C ASN A 414 -36.24 -3.98 16.45
N SER A 415 -36.19 -2.94 17.31
CA SER A 415 -37.21 -2.80 18.37
C SER A 415 -38.55 -2.31 17.81
N ASP A 416 -38.53 -1.45 16.80
CA ASP A 416 -39.76 -0.87 16.25
C ASP A 416 -40.43 -1.79 15.23
N ILE A 417 -39.64 -2.52 14.42
CA ILE A 417 -40.18 -3.50 13.45
C ILE A 417 -40.71 -4.77 14.13
N LEU A 418 -40.14 -5.20 15.27
CA LEU A 418 -40.66 -6.35 16.01
C LEU A 418 -41.92 -6.02 16.82
N ASN A 419 -42.12 -4.77 17.24
CA ASN A 419 -43.36 -4.36 17.90
C ASN A 419 -44.54 -4.27 16.92
N ASP A 420 -44.33 -3.74 15.70
CA ASP A 420 -45.36 -3.67 14.64
C ASP A 420 -45.72 -5.02 14.01
N LEU A 421 -44.94 -6.08 14.27
CA LEU A 421 -45.25 -7.45 13.84
C LEU A 421 -45.89 -8.31 14.95
N SER A 422 -46.12 -7.73 16.14
CA SER A 422 -46.69 -8.43 17.31
C SER A 422 -47.99 -7.81 17.85
N SER A 423 -48.53 -6.80 17.18
CA SER A 423 -49.88 -6.25 17.36
C SER A 423 -50.65 -6.37 16.07
#